data_AF-A0A131XLY3-F1
#
_entry.id   AF-A0A131XLY3-F1
#
_cell.length_a   1.000
_cell.length_b   1.000
_cell.length_c   1.000
_cell.angle_alpha   90.00
_cell.angle_beta   90.00
_cell.angle_gamma   90.00
#
_symmetry.space_group_name_H-M   'P 1'
#
loop_
_entity.id
_entity.type
_entity.pdbx_description
1 polymer ?
#
loop_
_entity_poly.entity_id
_entity_poly.type
_entity_poly.pdbx_seq_one_letter_code
_entity_poly.pdbx_strand_id
1 'polypeptide(L)'
;GDRLLKAWARTTAHGQVNAQRCPKCKIFIQRITGCDHMHCARCKTHFCYRCGDRFRQLKFFGDHYSKLSVFGCKFRYKADKPLQRKVVRGAVFGGKLVAAPIVGVLALCAGVIVVGVGAFAFPLYGGLRLVQRYHNVKKSVNLENDSTPRL
;
A
#
# COMPACT_ATOMS: atom_id res chain seq x y z
N GLY A 1 -1.97 25.25 -42.49
CA GLY A 1 -3.03 24.70 -41.62
C GLY A 1 -2.59 24.56 -40.17
N ASP A 2 -1.47 23.88 -39.89
CA ASP A 2 -1.21 23.26 -38.58
C ASP A 2 -0.95 24.24 -37.41
N ARG A 3 -0.42 25.44 -37.69
CA ARG A 3 -0.15 26.44 -36.64
C ARG A 3 -1.45 26.94 -36.00
N LEU A 4 -2.50 27.16 -36.79
CA LEU A 4 -3.81 27.60 -36.31
C LEU A 4 -4.48 26.52 -35.45
N LEU A 5 -4.45 25.26 -35.91
CA LEU A 5 -4.95 24.13 -35.13
C LEU A 5 -4.21 23.98 -33.79
N LYS A 6 -2.89 24.10 -33.80
CA LYS A 6 -2.04 24.00 -32.60
C LYS A 6 -2.27 25.15 -31.62
N ALA A 7 -2.54 26.36 -32.13
CA ALA A 7 -2.88 27.52 -31.33
C ALA A 7 -4.26 27.34 -30.69
N TRP A 8 -5.28 27.05 -31.50
CA TRP A 8 -6.64 26.79 -31.03
C TRP A 8 -6.70 25.68 -29.98
N ALA A 9 -5.97 24.58 -30.19
CA ALA A 9 -5.93 23.46 -29.25
C ALA A 9 -5.34 23.83 -27.88
N ARG A 10 -4.42 24.79 -27.84
CA ARG A 10 -3.79 25.29 -26.61
C ARG A 10 -4.59 26.39 -25.92
N THR A 11 -5.53 27.01 -26.63
CA THR A 11 -6.42 28.00 -26.05
C THR A 11 -7.27 27.36 -24.96
N THR A 12 -7.40 28.09 -23.85
CA THR A 12 -8.20 27.67 -22.71
C THR A 12 -9.59 28.30 -22.80
N ALA A 13 -10.63 27.48 -22.89
CA ALA A 13 -12.01 27.90 -22.78
C ALA A 13 -12.62 27.33 -21.49
N HIS A 14 -13.36 28.13 -20.73
CA HIS A 14 -13.98 27.70 -19.47
C HIS A 14 -13.02 27.02 -18.47
N GLY A 15 -11.76 27.48 -18.40
CA GLY A 15 -10.74 26.95 -17.49
C GLY A 15 -10.09 25.63 -17.92
N GLN A 16 -10.36 25.12 -19.13
CA GLN A 16 -9.73 23.91 -19.68
C GLN A 16 -9.26 24.12 -21.12
N VAL A 17 -8.25 23.36 -21.57
CA VAL A 17 -7.76 23.42 -22.95
C VAL A 17 -8.75 22.82 -23.93
N ASN A 18 -8.86 23.43 -25.11
CA ASN A 18 -9.78 22.99 -26.17
C ASN A 18 -9.47 21.58 -26.70
N ALA A 19 -8.19 21.21 -26.76
CA ALA A 19 -7.78 19.85 -27.14
C ALA A 19 -6.50 19.42 -26.42
N GLN A 20 -6.50 18.21 -25.87
CA GLN A 20 -5.34 17.62 -25.23
C GLN A 20 -4.54 16.75 -26.21
N ARG A 21 -3.21 16.78 -26.11
CA ARG A 21 -2.35 15.88 -26.89
C ARG A 21 -2.27 14.50 -26.27
N CYS A 22 -2.37 13.47 -27.11
CA CYS A 22 -2.09 12.10 -26.69
C CYS A 22 -0.61 11.97 -26.22
N PRO A 23 -0.32 11.37 -25.06
CA PRO A 23 1.05 11.22 -24.58
C PRO A 23 1.92 10.34 -25.47
N LYS A 24 1.33 9.38 -26.19
CA LYS A 24 2.04 8.41 -27.05
C LYS A 24 2.23 8.92 -28.48
N CYS A 25 1.15 9.19 -29.22
CA CYS A 25 1.22 9.56 -30.64
C CYS A 25 1.10 11.07 -30.92
N LYS A 26 1.00 11.90 -29.88
CA LYS A 26 0.98 13.38 -29.94
C LYS A 26 -0.15 14.03 -30.76
N ILE A 27 -1.12 13.26 -31.26
CA ILE A 27 -2.32 13.80 -31.91
C ILE A 27 -3.16 14.59 -30.90
N PHE A 28 -3.84 15.64 -31.38
CA PHE A 28 -4.79 16.41 -30.59
C PHE A 28 -6.14 15.70 -30.56
N ILE A 29 -6.71 15.59 -29.36
CA ILE A 29 -8.00 14.96 -29.12
C ILE A 29 -8.85 16.00 -28.39
N GLN A 30 -10.06 16.23 -28.86
CA GLN A 30 -11.04 17.08 -28.19
C GLN A 30 -11.86 16.24 -27.22
N ARG A 31 -12.25 16.81 -26.08
CA ARG A 31 -13.15 16.14 -25.14
C ARG A 31 -14.59 16.33 -25.57
N ILE A 32 -15.36 15.24 -25.57
CA ILE A 32 -16.78 15.22 -25.93
C ILE A 32 -17.62 15.72 -24.74
N THR A 33 -17.60 15.04 -23.58
CA THR A 33 -18.24 15.50 -22.33
C THR A 33 -17.73 14.76 -21.08
N GLY A 34 -17.86 15.39 -19.90
CA GLY A 34 -18.04 14.76 -18.57
C GLY A 34 -16.87 14.00 -17.91
N CYS A 35 -16.03 13.28 -18.65
CA CYS A 35 -15.00 12.40 -18.08
C CYS A 35 -13.58 12.82 -18.46
N ASP A 36 -12.68 12.89 -17.48
CA ASP A 36 -11.26 13.15 -17.70
C ASP A 36 -10.50 11.90 -18.21
N HIS A 37 -11.09 10.71 -18.18
CA HIS A 37 -10.49 9.48 -18.72
C HIS A 37 -10.80 9.34 -20.20
N MET A 38 -9.79 9.54 -21.04
CA MET A 38 -9.93 9.40 -22.49
C MET A 38 -9.04 8.29 -23.02
N HIS A 39 -9.47 7.69 -24.14
CA HIS A 39 -8.66 6.75 -24.91
C HIS A 39 -8.38 7.35 -26.28
N CYS A 40 -7.15 7.17 -26.77
CA CYS A 40 -6.77 7.66 -28.09
C CYS A 40 -7.29 6.73 -29.18
N ALA A 41 -8.05 7.25 -30.16
CA ALA A 41 -8.57 6.46 -31.29
C ALA A 41 -7.44 5.84 -32.15
N ARG A 42 -6.30 6.53 -32.30
CA ARG A 42 -5.19 6.05 -33.14
C ARG A 42 -4.32 5.00 -32.46
N CYS A 43 -3.90 5.23 -31.21
CA CYS A 43 -2.93 4.37 -30.52
C CYS A 43 -3.50 3.61 -29.32
N LYS A 44 -4.82 3.70 -29.10
CA LYS A 44 -5.59 3.03 -28.02
C LYS A 44 -5.04 3.25 -26.61
N THR A 45 -4.27 4.32 -26.41
CA THR A 45 -3.68 4.62 -25.11
C THR A 45 -4.66 5.39 -24.24
N HIS A 46 -4.87 4.92 -23.02
CA HIS A 46 -5.65 5.59 -21.98
C HIS A 46 -4.84 6.72 -21.34
N PHE A 47 -5.39 7.93 -21.30
CA PHE A 47 -4.73 9.11 -20.73
C PHE A 47 -5.74 10.06 -20.09
N CYS A 48 -5.28 10.87 -19.16
CA CYS A 48 -6.09 11.90 -18.52
C CYS A 48 -6.13 13.15 -19.40
N TYR A 49 -7.32 13.59 -19.80
CA TYR A 49 -7.51 14.80 -20.61
C TYR A 49 -6.98 16.05 -19.91
N ARG A 50 -7.16 16.12 -18.58
CA ARG A 50 -6.82 17.32 -17.81
C ARG A 50 -5.32 17.56 -17.68
N CYS A 51 -4.52 16.51 -17.52
CA CYS A 51 -3.06 16.64 -17.36
C CYS A 51 -2.23 16.14 -18.55
N GLY A 52 -2.84 15.38 -19.47
CA GLY A 52 -2.13 14.78 -20.60
C GLY A 52 -1.30 13.55 -20.26
N ASP A 53 -1.27 13.11 -19.00
CA ASP A 53 -0.50 11.94 -18.58
C ASP A 53 -1.21 10.64 -18.89
N ARG A 54 -0.43 9.62 -19.25
CA ARG A 54 -0.92 8.25 -19.43
C ARG A 54 -1.31 7.65 -18.08
N PHE A 55 -2.43 6.95 -18.03
CA PHE A 55 -2.76 6.13 -16.86
C PHE A 55 -1.75 5.00 -16.73
N ARG A 56 -1.01 4.99 -15.62
CA ARG A 56 -0.11 3.92 -15.21
C ARG A 56 -0.70 3.29 -13.96
N GLN A 57 -1.04 2.02 -14.04
CA GLN A 57 -1.41 1.25 -12.86
C GLN A 57 -0.19 0.49 -12.38
N LEU A 58 0.40 0.97 -11.29
CA LEU A 58 1.46 0.28 -10.57
C LEU A 58 1.00 0.18 -9.12
N LYS A 59 0.97 -1.02 -8.56
CA LYS A 59 0.50 -1.28 -7.18
C LYS A 59 1.12 -0.32 -6.15
N PHE A 60 2.38 0.04 -6.34
CA PHE A 60 3.12 0.93 -5.44
C PHE A 60 2.88 2.42 -5.66
N PHE A 61 2.69 2.87 -6.90
CA PHE A 61 2.64 4.31 -7.21
C PHE A 61 1.24 4.91 -7.17
N GLY A 62 0.23 4.08 -6.89
CA GLY A 62 -1.16 4.48 -6.69
C GLY A 62 -1.92 4.70 -8.00
N ASP A 63 -3.14 5.18 -7.84
CA ASP A 63 -4.04 5.55 -8.92
C ASP A 63 -3.82 7.01 -9.37
N HIS A 64 -4.29 7.34 -10.57
CA HIS A 64 -4.13 8.68 -11.11
C HIS A 64 -5.04 9.74 -10.45
N TYR A 65 -6.14 9.31 -9.81
CA TYR A 65 -7.15 10.21 -9.24
C TYR A 65 -6.86 10.62 -7.80
N SER A 66 -6.09 9.85 -7.05
CA SER A 66 -5.67 10.25 -5.72
C SER A 66 -4.78 11.50 -5.74
N LYS A 67 -4.92 12.31 -4.69
CA LYS A 67 -4.19 13.58 -4.56
C LYS A 67 -2.70 13.36 -4.29
N LEU A 68 -2.38 12.32 -3.51
CA LEU A 68 -1.05 12.02 -2.97
C LEU A 68 -0.26 10.99 -3.77
N SER A 69 -0.82 10.36 -4.81
CA SER A 69 -0.06 9.46 -5.66
C SER A 69 1.03 10.21 -6.43
N VAL A 70 2.20 9.57 -6.56
CA VAL A 70 3.36 10.13 -7.27
C VAL A 70 2.97 10.47 -8.71
N PHE A 71 2.26 9.56 -9.38
CA PHE A 71 1.78 9.72 -10.76
C PHE A 71 0.32 10.21 -10.85
N GLY A 72 -0.19 10.86 -9.80
CA GLY A 72 -1.52 11.45 -9.78
C GLY A 72 -1.65 12.69 -10.65
N CYS A 73 -2.88 13.05 -11.01
CA CYS A 73 -3.18 14.22 -11.84
C CYS A 73 -2.58 15.52 -11.28
N LYS A 74 -1.91 16.30 -12.14
CA LYS A 74 -1.31 17.60 -11.74
C LYS A 74 -2.37 18.59 -11.24
N PHE A 75 -3.48 18.72 -11.96
CA PHE A 75 -4.48 19.75 -11.64
C PHE A 75 -5.37 19.43 -10.43
N ARG A 76 -5.11 18.32 -9.73
CA ARG A 76 -5.94 17.81 -8.63
C ARG A 76 -5.39 18.13 -7.23
N TYR A 77 -4.10 18.43 -7.15
CA TYR A 77 -3.41 18.73 -5.89
C TYR A 77 -2.45 19.90 -6.10
N LYS A 78 -2.67 21.03 -5.41
CA LYS A 78 -1.85 22.27 -5.45
C LYS A 78 -1.41 22.64 -6.88
N ALA A 79 -2.38 22.92 -7.76
CA ALA A 79 -2.17 23.27 -9.18
C ALA A 79 -1.15 24.40 -9.37
N ASP A 80 -1.28 25.42 -8.53
CA ASP A 80 -0.53 26.67 -8.43
C ASP A 80 0.92 26.50 -7.92
N LYS A 81 1.16 25.56 -6.99
CA LYS A 81 2.47 25.39 -6.33
C LYS A 81 3.15 24.07 -6.72
N PRO A 82 3.92 24.04 -7.82
CA PRO A 82 4.54 22.79 -8.31
C PRO A 82 5.58 22.24 -7.35
N LEU A 83 6.36 23.09 -6.67
CA LEU A 83 7.40 22.67 -5.73
C LEU A 83 6.79 21.95 -4.52
N GLN A 84 5.81 22.56 -3.85
CA GLN A 84 5.13 21.95 -2.71
C GLN A 84 4.51 20.60 -3.07
N ARG A 85 3.89 20.49 -4.24
CA ARG A 85 3.31 19.22 -4.68
C ARG A 85 4.38 18.15 -4.95
N LYS A 86 5.51 18.50 -5.55
CA LYS A 86 6.63 17.55 -5.74
C LYS A 86 7.19 17.10 -4.38
N VAL A 87 7.40 18.04 -3.46
CA VAL A 87 7.90 17.76 -2.11
C VAL A 87 6.95 16.85 -1.34
N VAL A 88 5.64 17.16 -1.29
CA VAL A 88 4.67 16.34 -0.54
C VAL A 88 4.54 14.94 -1.13
N ARG A 89 4.44 14.80 -2.46
CA ARG A 89 4.38 13.48 -3.10
C ARG A 89 5.66 12.68 -2.90
N GLY A 90 6.82 13.35 -2.97
CA GLY A 90 8.12 12.76 -2.67
C GLY A 90 8.22 12.28 -1.23
N ALA A 91 7.76 13.09 -0.27
CA ALA A 91 7.75 12.75 1.15
C ALA A 91 6.84 11.55 1.45
N VAL A 92 5.64 11.48 0.87
CA VAL A 92 4.74 10.33 1.03
C VAL A 92 5.34 9.05 0.45
N PHE A 93 5.96 9.14 -0.73
CA PHE A 93 6.62 7.99 -1.35
C PHE A 93 7.84 7.53 -0.55
N GLY A 94 8.71 8.46 -0.16
CA GLY A 94 9.87 8.19 0.68
C GLY A 94 9.48 7.59 2.03
N GLY A 95 8.45 8.14 2.67
CA GLY A 95 7.91 7.60 3.92
C GLY A 95 7.43 6.16 3.79
N LYS A 96 6.73 5.81 2.71
CA LYS A 96 6.33 4.42 2.43
C LYS A 96 7.52 3.49 2.21
N LEU A 97 8.53 3.95 1.48
CA LEU A 97 9.74 3.17 1.21
C LEU A 97 10.57 2.91 2.48
N VAL A 98 10.57 3.83 3.44
CA VAL A 98 11.26 3.66 4.73
C VAL A 98 10.41 2.85 5.71
N ALA A 99 9.10 3.08 5.76
CA ALA A 99 8.20 2.38 6.69
C ALA A 99 8.08 0.89 6.36
N ALA A 100 8.03 0.52 5.07
CA ALA A 100 7.87 -0.89 4.66
C ALA A 100 8.95 -1.83 5.22
N PRO A 101 10.28 -1.57 5.06
CA PRO A 101 11.31 -2.41 5.65
C PRO A 101 11.33 -2.35 7.17
N ILE A 102 11.07 -1.18 7.78
CA ILE A 102 11.02 -1.06 9.25
C ILE A 102 9.92 -1.97 9.83
N VAL A 103 8.71 -1.91 9.27
CA VAL A 103 7.60 -2.77 9.70
C VAL A 103 7.94 -4.24 9.47
N GLY A 104 8.58 -4.58 8.34
CA GLY A 104 9.04 -5.93 8.07
C GLY A 104 10.03 -6.45 9.12
N VAL A 105 11.03 -5.65 9.48
CA VAL A 105 12.03 -6.01 10.49
C VAL A 105 11.39 -6.16 11.87
N LEU A 106 10.52 -5.23 12.26
CA LEU A 106 9.80 -5.33 13.55
C LEU A 106 8.94 -6.59 13.64
N ALA A 107 8.23 -6.93 12.56
CA ALA A 107 7.44 -8.16 12.50
C ALA A 107 8.31 -9.42 12.62
N LEU A 108 9.48 -9.44 11.98
CA LEU A 108 10.43 -10.54 12.09
C LEU A 108 10.97 -10.68 13.51
N CYS A 109 11.41 -9.58 14.14
CA CYS A 109 11.90 -9.60 15.52
C CYS A 109 10.83 -10.10 16.49
N ALA A 110 9.60 -9.59 16.37
CA ALA A 110 8.48 -10.06 17.19
C ALA A 110 8.21 -11.56 16.99
N GLY A 111 8.23 -12.03 15.74
CA GLY A 111 8.08 -13.45 15.41
C GLY A 111 9.16 -14.33 16.06
N VAL A 112 10.43 -13.91 15.99
CA VAL A 112 11.55 -14.63 16.61
C VAL A 112 11.40 -14.70 18.13
N ILE A 113 11.01 -13.60 18.78
CA ILE A 113 10.80 -13.56 20.24
C ILE A 113 9.68 -14.52 20.63
N VAL A 114 8.53 -14.48 19.94
CA VAL A 114 7.38 -15.35 20.23
C VAL A 114 7.75 -16.83 20.07
N VAL A 115 8.45 -17.18 18.98
CA VAL A 115 8.87 -18.57 18.72
C VAL A 115 9.92 -19.02 19.74
N GLY A 116 10.91 -18.18 20.04
CA GLY A 116 11.97 -18.51 20.99
C GLY A 116 11.45 -18.70 22.42
N VAL A 117 10.62 -17.78 22.90
CA VAL A 117 9.97 -17.91 24.22
C VAL A 117 9.05 -19.11 24.25
N GLY A 118 8.27 -19.35 23.20
CA GLY A 118 7.40 -20.53 23.10
C GLY A 118 8.19 -21.84 23.16
N ALA A 119 9.31 -21.92 22.44
CA ALA A 119 10.16 -23.11 22.41
C ALA A 119 10.81 -23.42 23.76
N PHE A 120 11.08 -22.41 24.60
CA PHE A 120 11.67 -22.61 25.93
C PHE A 120 10.62 -22.78 27.03
N ALA A 121 9.57 -21.94 27.02
CA ALA A 121 8.53 -21.97 28.04
C ALA A 121 7.67 -23.24 27.95
N PHE A 122 7.41 -23.77 26.75
CA PHE A 122 6.53 -24.93 26.58
C PHE A 122 7.12 -26.22 27.18
N PRO A 123 8.41 -26.60 26.94
CA PRO A 123 9.03 -27.74 27.61
C PRO A 123 9.15 -27.57 29.12
N LEU A 124 9.49 -26.36 29.61
CA LEU A 124 9.56 -26.11 31.05
C LEU A 124 8.20 -26.24 31.72
N TYR A 125 7.17 -25.63 31.14
CA TYR A 125 5.80 -25.74 31.65
C TYR A 125 5.32 -27.20 31.62
N GLY A 126 5.58 -27.92 30.52
CA GLY A 126 5.27 -29.35 30.40
C GLY A 126 5.99 -30.20 31.44
N GLY A 127 7.29 -29.98 31.65
CA GLY A 127 8.09 -30.67 32.66
C GLY A 127 7.60 -30.40 34.09
N LEU A 128 7.36 -29.13 34.45
CA LEU A 128 6.83 -28.76 35.76
C LEU A 128 5.44 -29.37 36.00
N ARG A 129 4.55 -29.34 35.01
CA ARG A 129 3.24 -30.01 35.05
C ARG A 129 3.37 -31.51 35.28
N LEU A 130 4.34 -32.18 34.64
CA LEU A 130 4.56 -33.61 34.77
C LEU A 130 5.04 -33.98 36.19
N VAL A 131 5.99 -33.21 36.73
CA VAL A 131 6.52 -33.39 38.10
C VAL A 131 5.41 -33.18 39.14
N GLN A 132 4.59 -32.15 38.99
CA GLN A 132 3.45 -31.90 39.88
C GLN A 132 2.43 -33.06 39.83
N ARG A 133 2.12 -33.59 38.64
CA ARG A 133 1.28 -34.78 38.51
C ARG A 133 1.89 -35.98 39.22
N TYR A 134 3.18 -36.24 39.03
CA TYR A 134 3.88 -37.34 39.70
C TYR A 134 3.78 -37.23 41.24
N HIS A 135 4.03 -36.05 41.80
CA HIS A 135 3.90 -35.83 43.25
C HIS A 135 2.47 -36.03 43.77
N ASN A 136 1.46 -35.59 43.02
CA ASN A 136 0.06 -35.79 43.39
C ASN A 136 -0.34 -37.28 43.37
N VAL A 137 0.06 -38.03 42.34
CA VAL A 137 -0.20 -39.49 42.27
C VAL A 137 0.54 -40.23 43.38
N LYS A 138 1.81 -39.89 43.65
CA LYS A 138 2.55 -40.52 44.75
C LYS A 138 1.89 -40.25 46.10
N LYS A 139 1.37 -39.04 46.32
CA LYS A 139 0.63 -38.69 47.53
C LYS A 139 -0.65 -39.52 47.66
N SER A 140 -1.42 -39.71 46.58
CA SER A 140 -2.63 -40.53 46.64
C SER A 140 -2.34 -42.01 46.92
N VAL A 141 -1.30 -42.59 46.31
CA VAL A 141 -0.88 -43.98 46.57
C VAL A 141 -0.43 -44.17 48.02
N ASN A 142 0.35 -43.23 48.57
CA ASN A 142 0.78 -43.30 49.96
C ASN A 142 -0.41 -43.21 50.94
N LEU A 143 -1.40 -42.36 50.64
CA LEU A 143 -2.62 -42.26 51.45
C LEU A 143 -3.44 -43.55 51.41
N GLU A 144 -3.53 -44.20 50.24
CA GLU A 144 -4.22 -45.48 50.09
C GLU A 144 -3.54 -46.60 50.88
N ASN A 145 -2.21 -46.72 50.79
CA ASN A 145 -1.42 -47.68 51.55
C ASN A 145 -1.53 -47.52 53.09
N ASP A 146 -1.65 -46.29 53.58
CA ASP A 146 -1.81 -45.99 55.02
C ASP A 146 -3.21 -46.36 55.51
N SER A 147 -4.22 -46.30 54.63
CA SER A 147 -5.61 -46.64 54.94
C SER A 147 -5.93 -48.13 54.90
N THR A 148 -5.09 -48.96 54.25
CA THR A 148 -5.24 -50.43 54.25
C THR A 148 -4.70 -51.04 55.54
N PRO A 149 -5.54 -51.61 56.42
CA PRO A 149 -5.09 -52.22 57.67
C PRO A 149 -4.25 -53.48 57.38
N ARG A 150 -3.11 -53.60 58.06
CA ARG A 150 -2.25 -54.78 57.98
C ARG A 150 -2.88 -55.91 58.79
N LEU A 151 -3.40 -56.92 58.09
CA LEU A 151 -3.83 -58.22 58.65
C LEU A 151 -2.64 -59.01 59.18
#